data_AF-A0A2T7NKQ4-F1
#
_entry.id   AF-A0A2T7NKQ4-F1
#
_cell.length_a   1.000
_cell.length_b   1.000
_cell.length_c   1.000
_cell.angle_alpha   90.00
_cell.angle_beta   90.00
_cell.angle_gamma   90.00
#
_symmetry.space_group_name_H-M   'P 1'
#
loop_
_entity.id
_entity.type
_entity.pdbx_description
1 polymer ?
#
loop_
_entity_poly.entity_id
_entity_poly.type
_entity_poly.pdbx_seq_one_letter_code
_entity_poly.pdbx_strand_id
1 'polypeptide(L)'
;MYSMYGHDGTTLNQDDVVKACRFRRRQGDRQQPVWRDAPGGQKYYPSYNVAPGAHTPVLLSSHHYSGEFEGICERIVQPMKWGLVPSWHKGDPYKLAYETNNCRADGINSSSCPLATNHLVKKEESLSTKNASSMHLETDLLAKGNPAIDANRDGDNAEWQGKRLLTMAGVFEICNSPAILTSDEEIDDWLNSAEVPLNKAVKVIRSVECLQMHMVSSEVNNSRNNSSKCMEPYEPKPEKRSGSSVFMKNWLNKGHSEAKKPKQN
;
A
#
# COMPACT_ATOMS: atom_id res chain seq x y z
N MET A 1 -12.75 -5.50 -14.93
CA MET A 1 -11.69 -6.30 -14.28
C MET A 1 -10.85 -5.34 -13.43
N TYR A 2 -10.93 -5.46 -12.11
CA TYR A 2 -10.38 -4.49 -11.14
C TYR A 2 -8.88 -4.72 -10.92
N SER A 3 -8.05 -3.66 -10.88
CA SER A 3 -6.64 -3.72 -10.45
C SER A 3 -6.63 -3.71 -8.94
N MET A 4 -6.11 -4.73 -8.27
CA MET A 4 -5.85 -4.62 -6.83
C MET A 4 -4.36 -4.35 -6.62
N TYR A 5 -4.03 -3.53 -5.63
CA TYR A 5 -2.65 -3.46 -5.12
C TYR A 5 -2.41 -4.74 -4.34
N GLY A 6 -1.52 -5.58 -4.88
CA GLY A 6 -1.15 -6.87 -4.31
C GLY A 6 0.30 -6.92 -3.85
N HIS A 7 1.06 -5.87 -4.14
CA HIS A 7 2.46 -5.72 -3.76
C HIS A 7 2.71 -4.27 -3.33
N ASP A 8 3.70 -4.09 -2.48
CA ASP A 8 4.10 -2.78 -1.97
C ASP A 8 5.61 -2.70 -1.80
N GLY A 9 6.10 -1.58 -1.30
CA GLY A 9 7.48 -1.19 -1.27
C GLY A 9 7.76 -0.31 -0.07
N THR A 10 8.66 -0.75 0.80
CA THR A 10 9.16 0.10 1.89
C THR A 10 10.63 -0.22 2.12
N THR A 11 11.50 0.62 1.58
CA THR A 11 12.96 0.39 1.54
C THR A 11 13.70 1.09 2.68
N LEU A 12 13.03 1.95 3.44
CA LEU A 12 13.60 2.66 4.58
C LEU A 12 13.75 1.73 5.78
N ASN A 13 14.87 1.84 6.51
CA ASN A 13 15.01 1.17 7.81
C ASN A 13 14.09 1.83 8.86
N GLN A 14 13.97 1.20 10.03
CA GLN A 14 13.14 1.67 11.14
C GLN A 14 13.38 3.14 11.52
N ASP A 15 14.64 3.56 11.69
CA ASP A 15 14.97 4.91 12.12
C ASP A 15 14.61 5.94 11.04
N ASP A 16 14.85 5.58 9.78
CA ASP A 16 14.52 6.40 8.62
C ASP A 16 13.01 6.48 8.40
N VAL A 17 12.25 5.42 8.69
CA VAL A 17 10.79 5.48 8.75
C VAL A 17 10.37 6.51 9.80
N VAL A 18 10.88 6.45 11.03
CA VAL A 18 10.53 7.41 12.09
C VAL A 18 10.83 8.85 11.67
N LYS A 19 12.02 9.09 11.09
CA LYS A 19 12.42 10.42 10.59
C LYS A 19 11.54 10.90 9.44
N ALA A 20 11.23 10.04 8.47
CA ALA A 20 10.32 10.35 7.37
C ALA A 20 8.87 10.60 7.84
N CYS A 21 8.53 10.14 9.04
CA CYS A 21 7.22 10.28 9.66
C CYS A 21 7.08 11.49 10.59
N ARG A 22 8.06 12.41 10.61
CA ARG A 22 7.94 13.69 11.32
C ARG A 22 6.65 14.42 10.95
N PHE A 23 6.01 15.00 11.96
CA PHE A 23 4.75 15.69 11.82
C PHE A 23 4.68 16.94 12.69
N ARG A 24 3.76 17.84 12.36
CA ARG A 24 3.42 18.99 13.17
C ARG A 24 2.15 18.70 13.98
N ARG A 25 2.20 18.93 15.29
CA ARG A 25 1.01 18.85 16.16
C ARG A 25 0.03 19.98 15.82
N ARG A 26 -1.27 19.74 16.03
CA ARG A 26 -2.33 20.76 15.82
C ARG A 26 -2.11 22.06 16.58
N GLN A 27 -1.53 21.99 17.78
CA GLN A 27 -1.28 23.14 18.65
C GLN A 27 0.19 23.21 19.10
N GLY A 28 1.16 22.93 18.22
CA GLY A 28 2.54 23.00 18.68
C GLY A 28 3.64 22.71 17.69
N ASP A 29 4.74 22.28 18.28
CA ASP A 29 6.02 22.04 17.63
C ASP A 29 6.04 20.76 16.78
N ARG A 30 7.13 20.60 16.03
CA ARG A 30 7.40 19.37 15.30
C ARG A 30 7.76 18.23 16.24
N GLN A 31 7.27 17.04 15.89
CA GLN A 31 7.59 15.82 16.60
C GLN A 31 7.87 14.65 15.66
N GLN A 32 8.56 13.67 16.22
CA GLN A 32 8.76 12.36 15.62
C GLN A 32 7.84 11.36 16.33
N PRO A 33 7.22 10.43 15.59
CA PRO A 33 6.48 9.34 16.22
C PRO A 33 7.44 8.41 16.97
N VAL A 34 6.92 7.72 17.98
CA VAL A 34 7.69 6.71 18.70
C VAL A 34 7.56 5.38 17.97
N TRP A 35 8.69 4.67 17.77
CA TRP A 35 8.64 3.31 17.26
C TRP A 35 8.25 2.33 18.37
N ARG A 36 7.37 1.39 18.04
CA ARG A 36 7.02 0.25 18.89
C ARG A 36 7.20 -1.04 18.10
N ASP A 37 7.79 -2.05 18.73
CA ASP A 37 7.95 -3.36 18.11
C ASP A 37 6.61 -4.03 17.80
N ALA A 38 6.61 -4.89 16.79
CA ALA A 38 5.41 -5.61 16.38
C ALA A 38 4.89 -6.52 17.51
N PRO A 39 3.57 -6.66 17.67
CA PRO A 39 3.02 -7.61 18.62
C PRO A 39 3.46 -9.04 18.29
N GLY A 40 3.71 -9.86 19.32
CA GLY A 40 4.08 -11.27 19.14
C GLY A 40 5.50 -11.50 18.60
N GLY A 41 6.41 -10.54 18.76
CA GLY A 41 7.83 -10.69 18.43
C GLY A 41 8.16 -10.72 16.94
N GLN A 42 7.20 -10.33 16.09
CA GLN A 42 7.42 -10.18 14.66
C GLN A 42 8.33 -8.98 14.39
N LYS A 43 8.93 -8.92 13.19
CA LYS A 43 9.88 -7.87 12.83
C LYS A 43 9.53 -7.25 11.50
N TYR A 44 9.79 -5.95 11.40
CA TYR A 44 9.79 -5.22 10.15
C TYR A 44 11.10 -5.46 9.40
N TYR A 45 11.01 -5.65 8.08
CA TYR A 45 12.17 -5.73 7.20
C TYR A 45 11.93 -4.86 5.98
N PRO A 46 12.88 -3.96 5.65
CA PRO A 46 12.80 -3.18 4.42
C PRO A 46 12.82 -4.09 3.19
N SER A 47 11.96 -3.78 2.21
CA SER A 47 11.81 -4.56 0.98
C SER A 47 11.30 -3.68 -0.16
N TYR A 48 11.82 -3.94 -1.36
CA TYR A 48 11.33 -3.40 -2.63
C TYR A 48 10.06 -4.09 -3.11
N ASN A 49 9.70 -5.22 -2.49
CA ASN A 49 8.58 -6.05 -2.90
C ASN A 49 7.96 -6.75 -1.68
N VAL A 50 7.03 -6.05 -1.07
CA VAL A 50 6.26 -6.49 0.09
C VAL A 50 4.98 -7.14 -0.40
N ALA A 51 4.66 -8.34 0.09
CA ALA A 51 3.42 -9.03 -0.23
C ALA A 51 2.49 -9.09 1.01
N PRO A 52 1.17 -9.34 0.82
CA PRO A 52 0.24 -9.59 1.91
C PRO A 52 0.77 -10.64 2.89
N GLY A 53 0.55 -10.37 4.18
CA GLY A 53 1.06 -11.16 5.29
C GLY A 53 2.38 -10.67 5.88
N ALA A 54 3.15 -9.84 5.16
CA ALA A 54 4.34 -9.19 5.72
C ALA A 54 3.96 -8.16 6.81
N HIS A 55 4.91 -7.82 7.68
CA HIS A 55 4.74 -6.74 8.65
C HIS A 55 5.26 -5.44 8.05
N THR A 56 4.40 -4.43 7.95
CA THR A 56 4.74 -3.11 7.40
C THR A 56 4.48 -2.01 8.44
N PRO A 57 5.24 -0.90 8.40
CA PRO A 57 5.08 0.16 9.40
C PRO A 57 3.71 0.83 9.24
N VAL A 58 2.96 0.86 10.34
CA VAL A 58 1.65 1.51 10.44
C VAL A 58 1.74 2.61 11.48
N LEU A 59 1.24 3.79 11.12
CA LEU A 59 1.05 4.92 12.01
C LEU A 59 -0.28 4.77 12.74
N LEU A 60 -0.24 4.99 14.06
CA LEU A 60 -1.34 4.76 14.99
C LEU A 60 -1.45 5.94 15.96
N SER A 61 -2.66 6.19 16.46
CA SER A 61 -2.83 7.07 17.60
C SER A 61 -2.25 6.44 18.86
N SER A 62 -1.54 7.24 19.66
CA SER A 62 -0.99 6.79 20.94
C SER A 62 -2.06 6.45 21.98
N HIS A 63 -3.29 6.96 21.78
CA HIS A 63 -4.44 6.71 22.66
C HIS A 63 -4.86 5.24 22.70
N HIS A 64 -4.46 4.42 21.72
CA HIS A 64 -4.73 2.98 21.70
C HIS A 64 -3.98 2.18 22.77
N TYR A 65 -3.00 2.80 23.45
CA TYR A 65 -2.10 2.10 24.37
C TYR A 65 -2.33 2.42 25.84
N SER A 66 -3.59 2.65 26.23
CA SER A 66 -4.01 2.77 27.64
C SER A 66 -3.13 3.70 28.49
N GLY A 67 -2.70 4.83 27.92
CA GLY A 67 -1.88 5.84 28.62
C GLY A 67 -0.36 5.62 28.61
N GLU A 68 0.15 4.53 28.04
CA GLU A 68 1.60 4.24 27.99
C GLU A 68 2.43 5.37 27.35
N PHE A 69 1.83 6.11 26.41
CA PHE A 69 2.45 7.19 25.66
C PHE A 69 1.84 8.57 25.95
N GLU A 70 1.02 8.68 27.00
CA GLU A 70 0.39 9.96 27.36
C GLU A 70 1.46 11.00 27.71
N GLY A 71 1.38 12.18 27.09
CA GLY A 71 2.40 13.24 27.22
C GLY A 71 3.72 12.99 26.49
N ILE A 72 3.98 11.78 25.96
CA ILE A 72 5.20 11.45 25.21
C ILE A 72 5.05 11.84 23.74
N CYS A 73 4.14 11.18 23.03
CA CYS A 73 3.89 11.43 21.61
C CYS A 73 2.46 11.07 21.24
N GLU A 74 1.87 11.80 20.29
CA GLU A 74 0.50 11.58 19.80
C GLU A 74 0.41 10.44 18.78
N ARG A 75 1.54 10.11 18.12
CA ARG A 75 1.59 9.13 17.03
C ARG A 75 2.66 8.07 17.29
N ILE A 76 2.31 6.82 17.03
CA ILE A 76 3.18 5.65 17.17
C ILE A 76 3.37 5.01 15.80
N VAL A 77 4.58 4.61 15.46
CA VAL A 77 4.84 3.72 14.32
C VAL A 77 5.04 2.32 14.88
N GLN A 78 4.17 1.39 14.47
CA GLN A 78 4.28 -0.02 14.86
C GLN A 78 4.15 -0.90 13.61
N PRO A 79 5.05 -1.88 13.40
CA PRO A 79 4.87 -2.84 12.33
C PRO A 79 3.64 -3.71 12.59
N MET A 80 2.74 -3.75 11.63
CA MET A 80 1.54 -4.59 11.68
C MET A 80 1.48 -5.48 10.45
N LYS A 81 0.87 -6.65 10.63
CA LYS A 81 0.62 -7.57 9.53
C LYS A 81 -0.27 -6.92 8.46
N TRP A 82 0.17 -6.95 7.21
CA TRP A 82 -0.67 -6.61 6.07
C TRP A 82 -1.69 -7.73 5.83
N GLY A 83 -2.88 -7.56 6.40
CA GLY A 83 -3.96 -8.54 6.31
C GLY A 83 -4.60 -8.68 7.68
N LEU A 84 -5.85 -8.26 7.77
CA LEU A 84 -6.56 -8.23 9.03
C LEU A 84 -6.85 -9.65 9.53
N VAL A 85 -6.53 -9.90 10.80
CA VAL A 85 -6.95 -11.10 11.51
C VAL A 85 -8.17 -10.73 12.36
N PRO A 86 -9.37 -11.25 12.06
CA PRO A 86 -10.57 -10.96 12.85
C PRO A 86 -10.39 -11.42 14.29
N SER A 87 -10.95 -10.67 15.25
CA SER A 87 -10.84 -10.98 16.68
C SER A 87 -11.46 -12.32 17.08
N TRP A 88 -12.43 -12.81 16.29
CA TRP A 88 -13.08 -14.11 16.48
C TRP A 88 -12.28 -15.28 15.89
N HIS A 89 -11.23 -15.03 15.10
CA HIS A 89 -10.40 -16.10 14.52
C HIS A 89 -9.58 -16.76 15.62
N LYS A 90 -9.76 -18.08 15.76
CA LYS A 90 -9.03 -18.90 16.73
C LYS A 90 -8.07 -19.79 15.96
N GLY A 91 -6.80 -19.44 15.94
CA GLY A 91 -5.76 -20.24 15.26
C GLY A 91 -4.59 -19.40 14.78
N ASP A 92 -3.84 -19.97 13.83
CA ASP A 92 -2.70 -19.31 13.21
C ASP A 92 -3.19 -18.05 12.45
N PRO A 93 -2.70 -16.85 12.81
CA PRO A 93 -3.10 -15.60 12.15
C PRO A 93 -2.75 -15.59 10.66
N TYR A 94 -1.80 -16.41 10.20
CA TYR A 94 -1.40 -16.54 8.79
C TYR A 94 -2.24 -17.51 7.97
N LYS A 95 -3.16 -18.24 8.59
CA LYS A 95 -4.04 -19.21 7.93
C LYS A 95 -5.50 -18.77 8.02
N LEU A 96 -5.85 -17.76 7.24
CA LEU A 96 -7.23 -17.30 7.09
C LEU A 96 -7.82 -17.88 5.80
N ALA A 97 -9.10 -18.26 5.84
CA ALA A 97 -9.82 -18.77 4.68
C ALA A 97 -10.20 -17.67 3.67
N TYR A 98 -10.13 -16.40 4.09
CA TYR A 98 -10.52 -15.24 3.30
C TYR A 98 -9.35 -14.27 3.15
N GLU A 99 -9.27 -13.60 2.01
CA GLU A 99 -8.32 -12.51 1.79
C GLU A 99 -8.81 -11.24 2.49
N THR A 100 -8.01 -10.72 3.42
CA THR A 100 -8.32 -9.55 4.25
C THR A 100 -7.27 -8.45 4.11
N ASN A 101 -6.57 -8.43 2.98
CA ASN A 101 -5.49 -7.48 2.69
C ASN A 101 -5.99 -6.07 2.34
N ASN A 102 -7.22 -5.95 1.81
CA ASN A 102 -7.83 -4.71 1.33
C ASN A 102 -9.28 -4.59 1.83
N CYS A 103 -9.75 -3.37 2.12
CA CYS A 103 -11.17 -3.06 2.31
C CYS A 103 -11.61 -1.98 1.31
N ARG A 104 -12.80 -2.15 0.74
CA ARG A 104 -13.39 -1.15 -0.16
C ARG A 104 -14.11 -0.06 0.63
N ALA A 105 -13.97 1.20 0.21
CA ALA A 105 -14.52 2.36 0.90
C ALA A 105 -16.06 2.34 1.01
N ASP A 106 -16.75 1.80 0.01
CA ASP A 106 -18.20 1.58 0.02
C ASP A 106 -18.66 0.57 1.08
N GLY A 107 -17.77 -0.34 1.49
CA GLY A 107 -18.00 -1.29 2.57
C GLY A 107 -17.62 -0.77 3.96
N ILE A 108 -17.11 0.46 4.12
CA ILE A 108 -16.57 0.91 5.41
C ILE A 108 -17.64 1.02 6.50
N ASN A 109 -18.87 1.35 6.12
CA ASN A 109 -19.99 1.48 7.04
C ASN A 109 -20.74 0.15 7.26
N SER A 110 -20.38 -0.92 6.55
CA SER A 110 -20.96 -2.24 6.81
C SER A 110 -20.14 -2.98 7.86
N SER A 111 -20.82 -3.81 8.67
CA SER A 111 -20.21 -4.67 9.69
C SER A 111 -19.16 -5.67 9.15
N SER A 112 -18.96 -5.70 7.84
CA SER A 112 -17.97 -6.50 7.12
C SER A 112 -16.61 -5.83 6.92
N CYS A 113 -16.44 -4.52 7.20
CA CYS A 113 -15.13 -3.84 7.11
C CYS A 113 -14.57 -3.51 8.49
N PRO A 114 -13.62 -4.31 9.02
CA PRO A 114 -13.16 -4.13 10.39
C PRO A 114 -12.10 -3.03 10.55
N LEU A 115 -11.71 -2.35 9.45
CA LEU A 115 -10.84 -1.17 9.48
C LEU A 115 -11.56 0.08 10.00
N ALA A 116 -12.90 0.08 10.01
CA ALA A 116 -13.72 1.18 10.49
C ALA A 116 -13.56 1.45 12.01
N THR A 117 -13.13 0.46 12.80
CA THR A 117 -13.12 0.57 14.26
C THR A 117 -11.80 1.11 14.84
N ASN A 118 -10.70 0.98 14.10
CA ASN A 118 -9.35 1.27 14.63
C ASN A 118 -8.57 2.32 13.82
N HIS A 119 -9.16 2.90 12.77
CA HIS A 119 -8.60 3.97 11.92
C HIS A 119 -7.06 3.90 11.73
N LEU A 120 -6.59 2.84 11.07
CA LEU A 120 -5.16 2.58 10.89
C LEU A 120 -4.62 3.32 9.66
N VAL A 121 -3.34 3.67 9.69
CA VAL A 121 -2.68 4.35 8.57
C VAL A 121 -1.39 3.65 8.21
N LYS A 122 -1.33 3.04 7.03
CA LYS A 122 -0.12 2.43 6.49
C LYS A 122 0.82 3.46 5.87
N LYS A 123 2.13 3.19 5.90
CA LYS A 123 3.14 4.03 5.26
C LYS A 123 4.04 3.27 4.32
N GLU A 124 3.73 3.32 3.03
CA GLU A 124 4.33 2.41 2.07
C GLU A 124 4.10 2.89 0.61
N GLU A 125 4.93 2.44 -0.34
CA GLU A 125 4.82 2.76 -1.78
C GLU A 125 4.21 1.58 -2.56
N SER A 126 3.05 1.81 -3.18
CA SER A 126 2.26 0.70 -3.72
C SER A 126 2.57 0.28 -5.16
N LEU A 127 2.50 -1.02 -5.38
CA LEU A 127 2.67 -1.70 -6.67
C LEU A 127 1.35 -2.41 -7.07
N SER A 128 0.92 -2.22 -8.31
CA SER A 128 -0.26 -2.89 -8.87
C SER A 128 0.15 -3.90 -9.93
N THR A 129 -0.32 -5.15 -9.80
CA THR A 129 -0.04 -6.23 -10.76
C THR A 129 -1.30 -6.54 -11.57
N LYS A 130 -1.27 -6.27 -12.88
CA LYS A 130 -2.29 -6.72 -13.86
C LYS A 130 -1.66 -7.65 -14.88
N ASN A 131 -2.49 -8.52 -15.47
CA ASN A 131 -2.11 -9.32 -16.64
C ASN A 131 -1.55 -8.40 -17.74
N ALA A 132 -0.30 -8.65 -18.11
CA ALA A 132 0.56 -8.00 -19.10
C ALA A 132 1.39 -6.76 -18.67
N SER A 133 1.11 -6.04 -17.57
CA SER A 133 1.99 -4.93 -17.12
C SER A 133 1.83 -4.63 -15.63
N SER A 134 2.92 -4.75 -14.87
CA SER A 134 2.98 -4.32 -13.47
C SER A 134 3.29 -2.83 -13.41
N MET A 135 2.68 -2.08 -12.49
CA MET A 135 2.85 -0.63 -12.36
C MET A 135 3.26 -0.24 -10.94
N HIS A 136 4.12 0.76 -10.81
CA HIS A 136 4.52 1.37 -9.55
C HIS A 136 3.96 2.78 -9.42
N LEU A 137 3.60 3.14 -8.19
CA LEU A 137 3.13 4.47 -7.82
C LEU A 137 4.30 5.30 -7.30
N GLU A 138 4.71 6.33 -8.03
CA GLU A 138 5.83 7.18 -7.61
C GLU A 138 5.36 8.30 -6.67
N THR A 139 6.04 8.44 -5.52
CA THR A 139 5.70 9.41 -4.47
C THR A 139 6.32 10.79 -4.67
N ASP A 140 7.31 10.92 -5.56
CA ASP A 140 8.12 12.14 -5.74
C ASP A 140 7.36 13.36 -6.25
N LEU A 141 6.23 13.13 -6.94
CA LEU A 141 5.47 14.21 -7.58
C LEU A 141 4.27 14.68 -6.76
N LEU A 142 3.87 13.92 -5.72
CA LEU A 142 3.02 14.44 -4.65
C LEU A 142 3.73 15.53 -3.85
N ALA A 143 5.04 15.40 -3.65
CA ALA A 143 5.84 16.37 -2.90
C ALA A 143 6.15 17.65 -3.70
N LYS A 144 6.37 17.54 -5.01
CA LYS A 144 6.64 18.70 -5.89
C LYS A 144 5.35 19.46 -6.20
N GLY A 145 5.00 20.42 -5.33
CA GLY A 145 3.89 21.36 -5.53
C GLY A 145 2.84 21.36 -4.41
N ASN A 146 2.96 20.45 -3.43
CA ASN A 146 2.10 20.48 -2.24
C ASN A 146 2.91 20.99 -1.03
N PRO A 147 2.72 22.26 -0.60
CA PRO A 147 3.48 22.84 0.52
C PRO A 147 3.25 22.11 1.85
N ALA A 148 2.15 21.36 2.01
CA ALA A 148 1.93 20.51 3.19
C ALA A 148 2.80 19.24 3.20
N ILE A 149 3.25 18.77 2.03
CA ILE A 149 4.15 17.62 1.87
C ILE A 149 5.62 18.09 1.83
N ASP A 150 5.88 19.24 1.20
CA ASP A 150 7.21 19.88 1.08
C ASP A 150 7.69 20.53 2.39
N ALA A 151 6.79 20.70 3.37
CA ALA A 151 7.11 21.30 4.66
C ALA A 151 8.23 20.57 5.42
N ASN A 152 8.48 19.26 5.20
CA ASN A 152 9.56 18.55 5.92
C ASN A 152 10.99 18.99 5.55
N ARG A 153 11.18 19.88 4.57
CA ARG A 153 12.43 20.63 4.39
C ARG A 153 12.54 21.74 5.44
N ASP A 154 13.14 21.43 6.58
CA ASP A 154 13.61 22.49 7.48
C ASP A 154 14.69 23.29 6.74
N GLY A 155 14.53 24.61 6.69
CA GLY A 155 15.61 25.52 6.32
C GLY A 155 16.81 25.34 7.25
N ASP A 156 17.99 25.24 6.65
CA ASP A 156 19.34 25.34 7.24
C ASP A 156 19.75 24.41 8.41
N ASN A 157 18.95 23.42 8.84
CA ASN A 157 19.41 22.45 9.87
C ASN A 157 18.79 21.03 9.79
N ALA A 158 18.33 20.57 8.62
CA ALA A 158 17.61 19.31 8.48
C ALA A 158 18.51 18.04 8.57
N GLU A 159 18.41 17.32 9.68
CA GLU A 159 19.00 15.98 9.91
C GLU A 159 18.45 14.89 8.95
N TRP A 160 17.25 15.10 8.39
CA TRP A 160 16.64 14.20 7.41
C TRP A 160 16.44 14.91 6.08
N GLN A 161 17.14 14.45 5.04
CA GLN A 161 17.04 14.97 3.67
C GLN A 161 16.28 14.01 2.74
N GLY A 162 15.76 12.90 3.28
CA GLY A 162 15.02 11.90 2.52
C GLY A 162 13.57 12.28 2.26
N LYS A 163 12.88 11.44 1.48
CA LYS A 163 11.49 11.65 1.06
C LYS A 163 10.51 11.49 2.22
N ARG A 164 9.35 12.16 2.17
CA ARG A 164 8.22 11.89 3.07
C ARG A 164 7.51 10.62 2.57
N LEU A 165 7.21 9.68 3.47
CA LEU A 165 6.48 8.47 3.11
C LEU A 165 5.02 8.77 2.77
N LEU A 166 4.51 8.10 1.74
CA LEU A 166 3.09 8.09 1.42
C LEU A 166 2.31 7.50 2.59
N THR A 167 1.19 8.12 2.91
CA THR A 167 0.39 7.78 4.08
C THR A 167 -1.00 7.36 3.63
N MET A 168 -1.33 6.08 3.81
CA MET A 168 -2.54 5.44 3.29
C MET A 168 -3.46 5.02 4.43
N ALA A 169 -4.75 5.36 4.34
CA ALA A 169 -5.74 5.03 5.37
C ALA A 169 -6.12 3.53 5.44
N GLY A 170 -5.46 2.65 4.65
CA GLY A 170 -5.76 1.23 4.57
C GLY A 170 -7.08 0.89 3.87
N VAL A 171 -7.77 1.89 3.30
CA VAL A 171 -9.06 1.77 2.60
C VAL A 171 -8.86 2.12 1.12
N PHE A 172 -9.59 1.46 0.22
CA PHE A 172 -9.49 1.65 -1.24
C PHE A 172 -10.84 2.06 -1.83
N GLU A 173 -10.88 3.10 -2.67
CA GLU A 173 -12.13 3.51 -3.37
C GLU A 173 -12.47 2.61 -4.57
N ILE A 174 -13.73 2.72 -5.05
CA ILE A 174 -14.39 1.91 -6.11
C ILE A 174 -13.58 1.80 -7.42
N CYS A 175 -12.57 2.64 -7.62
CA CYS A 175 -11.58 2.50 -8.68
C CYS A 175 -10.15 2.43 -8.12
N ASN A 176 -9.80 1.30 -7.50
CA ASN A 176 -8.43 0.75 -7.50
C ASN A 176 -7.30 1.73 -7.11
N SER A 177 -7.58 2.74 -6.28
CA SER A 177 -6.63 3.78 -5.86
C SER A 177 -6.66 3.84 -4.34
N PRO A 178 -5.50 3.89 -3.67
CA PRO A 178 -5.47 3.94 -2.22
C PRO A 178 -6.04 5.27 -1.72
N ALA A 179 -6.74 5.24 -0.59
CA ALA A 179 -7.10 6.45 0.13
C ALA A 179 -5.83 7.08 0.72
N ILE A 180 -5.32 8.12 0.05
CA ILE A 180 -4.09 8.80 0.43
C ILE A 180 -4.41 10.01 1.29
N LEU A 181 -3.73 10.10 2.43
CA LEU A 181 -3.77 11.24 3.34
C LEU A 181 -2.52 12.10 3.10
N THR A 182 -2.72 13.37 2.78
CA THR A 182 -1.65 14.25 2.27
C THR A 182 -1.16 15.27 3.29
N SER A 183 -2.01 15.71 4.22
CA SER A 183 -1.66 16.68 5.26
C SER A 183 -1.61 16.05 6.65
N ASP A 184 -0.89 16.68 7.59
CA ASP A 184 -0.89 16.24 8.99
C ASP A 184 -2.28 16.37 9.63
N GLU A 185 -3.09 17.35 9.21
CA GLU A 185 -4.47 17.52 9.69
C GLU A 185 -5.38 16.37 9.26
N GLU A 186 -5.26 15.91 8.01
CA GLU A 186 -5.98 14.75 7.46
C GLU A 186 -5.59 13.46 8.18
N ILE A 187 -4.29 13.30 8.45
CA ILE A 187 -3.76 12.18 9.23
C ILE A 187 -4.29 12.22 10.66
N ASP A 188 -4.30 13.39 11.31
CA ASP A 188 -4.84 13.54 12.67
C ASP A 188 -6.34 13.28 12.72
N ASP A 189 -7.11 13.81 11.77
CA ASP A 189 -8.56 13.59 11.71
C ASP A 189 -8.87 12.09 11.53
N TRP A 190 -8.04 11.38 10.78
CA TRP A 190 -8.18 9.93 10.63
C TRP A 190 -7.77 9.18 11.91
N LEU A 191 -6.57 9.42 12.44
CA LEU A 191 -6.03 8.68 13.59
C LEU A 191 -6.81 8.91 14.90
N ASN A 192 -7.41 10.08 15.07
CA ASN A 192 -8.10 10.45 16.31
C ASN A 192 -9.55 9.93 16.34
N SER A 193 -9.70 8.61 16.40
CA SER A 193 -11.01 7.94 16.47
C SER A 193 -11.82 8.25 17.74
N ALA A 194 -11.17 8.75 18.79
CA ALA A 194 -11.83 9.16 20.03
C ALA A 194 -12.62 10.46 19.86
N GLU A 195 -12.11 11.41 19.07
CA GLU A 195 -12.73 12.73 18.88
C GLU A 195 -13.39 12.90 17.52
N VAL A 196 -12.94 12.16 16.51
CA VAL A 196 -13.43 12.26 15.14
C VAL A 196 -14.34 11.08 14.81
N PRO A 197 -15.67 11.30 14.71
CA PRO A 197 -16.59 10.23 14.36
C PRO A 197 -16.35 9.74 12.93
N LEU A 198 -16.61 8.45 12.69
CA LEU A 198 -16.34 7.78 11.40
C LEU A 198 -16.94 8.52 10.20
N ASN A 199 -18.16 9.06 10.33
CA ASN A 199 -18.83 9.81 9.27
C ASN A 199 -18.10 11.10 8.86
N LYS A 200 -17.24 11.65 9.73
CA LYS A 200 -16.35 12.77 9.44
C LYS A 200 -15.01 12.24 8.90
N ALA A 201 -14.45 11.20 9.51
CA ALA A 201 -13.17 10.60 9.07
C ALA A 201 -13.23 10.09 7.62
N VAL A 202 -14.34 9.45 7.21
CA VAL A 202 -14.53 8.95 5.84
C VAL A 202 -14.52 10.07 4.80
N LYS A 203 -14.88 11.31 5.16
CA LYS A 203 -14.84 12.45 4.21
C LYS A 203 -13.42 12.86 3.84
N VAL A 204 -12.43 12.46 4.63
CA VAL A 204 -11.02 12.69 4.35
C VAL A 204 -10.50 11.71 3.30
N ILE A 205 -11.14 10.55 3.15
CA ILE A 205 -10.88 9.61 2.06
C ILE A 205 -11.38 10.26 0.76
N ARG A 206 -10.44 10.65 -0.09
CA ARG A 206 -10.72 11.15 -1.44
C ARG A 206 -9.75 10.55 -2.44
N SER A 207 -10.21 10.39 -3.68
CA SER A 207 -9.32 10.12 -4.81
C SER A 207 -8.32 11.26 -4.97
N VAL A 208 -7.05 10.90 -5.15
CA VAL A 208 -5.97 11.87 -5.34
C VAL A 208 -5.58 11.87 -6.82
N GLU A 209 -5.76 13.02 -7.48
CA GLU A 209 -5.51 13.17 -8.92
C GLU A 209 -4.02 13.31 -9.28
N CYS A 210 -3.13 13.54 -8.30
CA CYS A 210 -1.72 13.84 -8.54
C CYS A 210 -0.78 12.62 -8.51
N LEU A 211 -1.29 11.45 -8.87
CA LEU A 211 -0.52 10.20 -8.86
C LEU A 211 0.09 9.93 -10.23
N GLN A 212 1.42 9.84 -10.28
CA GLN A 212 2.13 9.35 -11.46
C GLN A 212 2.45 7.88 -11.31
N MET A 213 2.23 7.13 -12.40
CA MET A 213 2.49 5.70 -12.46
C MET A 213 3.41 5.41 -13.64
N HIS A 214 4.39 4.53 -13.42
CA HIS A 214 5.20 3.97 -14.49
C HIS A 214 5.13 2.44 -14.48
N MET A 215 5.38 1.85 -15.65
CA MET A 215 5.49 0.41 -15.79
C MET A 215 6.76 -0.09 -15.10
N VAL A 216 6.69 -1.27 -14.50
CA VAL A 216 7.83 -1.96 -13.89
C VAL A 216 8.00 -3.36 -14.45
N SER A 217 9.14 -3.98 -14.17
CA SER A 217 9.46 -5.33 -14.59
C SER A 217 8.50 -6.36 -14.00
N SER A 218 8.21 -7.43 -14.74
CA SER A 218 7.45 -8.59 -14.24
C SER A 218 8.15 -9.34 -13.10
N GLU A 219 9.42 -9.01 -12.79
CA GLU A 219 10.13 -9.52 -11.62
C GLU A 219 9.33 -9.31 -10.33
N VAL A 220 8.57 -8.21 -10.22
CA VAL A 220 7.75 -7.89 -9.03
C VAL A 220 6.68 -8.96 -8.73
N ASN A 221 6.22 -9.70 -9.74
CA ASN A 221 5.12 -10.68 -9.59
C ASN A 221 5.52 -11.90 -8.73
N ASN A 222 6.82 -12.13 -8.56
CA ASN A 222 7.30 -13.13 -7.61
C ASN A 222 7.72 -12.42 -6.32
N SER A 223 6.96 -12.61 -5.25
CA SER A 223 7.20 -11.99 -3.94
C SER A 223 8.57 -12.30 -3.32
N ARG A 224 9.29 -13.32 -3.83
CA ARG A 224 10.66 -13.61 -3.40
C ARG A 224 11.71 -12.68 -4.01
N ASN A 225 11.36 -11.98 -5.08
CA ASN A 225 12.26 -11.03 -5.73
C ASN A 225 12.24 -9.72 -4.94
N ASN A 226 13.36 -9.37 -4.34
CA ASN A 226 13.52 -8.14 -3.55
C ASN A 226 14.72 -7.34 -4.06
N SER A 227 14.53 -6.62 -5.17
CA SER A 227 15.56 -5.75 -5.75
C SER A 227 14.95 -4.47 -6.30
N SER A 228 15.79 -3.44 -6.50
CA SER A 228 15.36 -2.12 -7.02
C SER A 228 14.59 -2.20 -8.34
N LYS A 229 14.87 -3.21 -9.16
CA LYS A 229 14.16 -3.51 -10.42
C LYS A 229 12.63 -3.70 -10.26
N CYS A 230 12.15 -4.01 -9.06
CA CYS A 230 10.72 -4.15 -8.78
C CYS A 230 9.99 -2.79 -8.80
N MET A 231 10.73 -1.68 -8.63
CA MET A 231 10.20 -0.32 -8.59
C MET A 231 10.71 0.55 -9.74
N GLU A 232 11.84 0.20 -10.36
CA GLU A 232 12.42 1.00 -11.45
C GLU A 232 11.52 1.03 -12.71
N PRO A 233 11.43 2.18 -13.40
CA PRO A 233 10.76 2.28 -14.69
C PRO A 233 11.27 1.23 -15.68
N TYR A 234 10.33 0.53 -16.32
CA TYR A 234 10.61 -0.52 -17.28
C TYR A 234 9.92 -0.22 -18.61
N GLU A 235 10.72 -0.16 -19.68
CA GLU A 235 10.19 -0.13 -21.04
C GLU A 235 9.97 -1.57 -21.55
N PRO A 236 8.77 -1.91 -22.02
CA PRO A 236 8.50 -3.23 -22.56
C PRO A 236 9.37 -3.47 -23.80
N LYS A 237 10.30 -4.42 -23.70
CA LYS A 237 11.03 -4.92 -24.86
C LYS A 237 10.02 -5.55 -25.84
N PRO A 238 10.18 -5.37 -27.16
CA PRO A 238 9.31 -6.01 -28.14
C PRO A 238 9.34 -7.52 -27.91
N GLU A 239 8.16 -8.11 -27.71
CA GLU A 239 8.03 -9.53 -27.43
C GLU A 239 8.70 -10.36 -28.54
N LYS A 240 9.75 -11.09 -28.20
CA LYS A 240 10.22 -12.17 -29.07
C LYS A 240 9.16 -13.25 -29.03
N ARG A 241 8.46 -13.44 -30.16
CA ARG A 241 7.45 -14.50 -30.32
C ARG A 241 8.01 -15.82 -29.79
N SER A 242 7.46 -16.31 -28.68
CA SER A 242 7.84 -17.61 -28.12
C SER A 242 7.59 -18.72 -29.14
N GLY A 243 8.50 -19.70 -29.22
CA GLY A 243 8.34 -20.88 -30.08
C GLY A 243 7.04 -21.67 -29.80
N SER A 244 6.50 -21.58 -28.58
CA SER A 244 5.21 -22.18 -28.23
C SER A 244 4.02 -21.47 -28.89
N SER A 245 4.11 -20.15 -29.12
CA SER A 245 3.07 -19.37 -29.83
C SER A 245 3.04 -19.70 -31.32
N VAL A 246 4.20 -20.04 -31.90
CA VAL A 246 4.33 -20.51 -33.28
C VAL A 246 3.75 -21.92 -33.40
N PHE A 247 4.03 -22.79 -32.43
CA PHE A 247 3.47 -24.14 -32.38
C PHE A 247 1.94 -24.15 -32.26
N MET A 248 1.36 -23.36 -31.35
CA MET A 248 -0.10 -23.26 -31.21
C MET A 248 -0.78 -22.71 -32.47
N LYS A 249 -0.19 -21.70 -33.13
CA LYS A 249 -0.69 -21.20 -34.42
C LYS A 249 -0.64 -22.26 -35.51
N ASN A 250 0.46 -23.01 -35.60
CA ASN A 250 0.59 -24.09 -36.57
C ASN A 250 -0.38 -25.24 -36.28
N TRP A 251 -0.69 -25.51 -35.01
CA TRP A 251 -1.66 -26.53 -34.61
C TRP A 251 -3.11 -26.12 -34.92
N LEU A 252 -3.49 -24.88 -34.61
CA LEU A 252 -4.81 -24.33 -34.95
C LEU A 252 -5.06 -24.34 -36.47
N ASN A 253 -4.04 -23.99 -37.26
CA ASN A 253 -4.13 -24.00 -38.72
C ASN A 253 -4.21 -25.42 -39.31
N LYS A 254 -3.76 -26.44 -38.57
CA LYS A 254 -3.80 -27.86 -39.00
C LYS A 254 -5.18 -28.49 -38.87
N GLY A 255 -6.09 -27.86 -38.13
CA GLY A 255 -7.47 -28.36 -37.94
C GLY A 255 -8.44 -28.05 -39.09
N HIS A 256 -8.03 -27.25 -40.09
CA HIS A 256 -8.88 -26.81 -41.19
C HIS A 256 -8.67 -27.55 -42.54
N SER A 257 -7.97 -28.68 -42.57
CA SER A 257 -7.88 -29.49 -43.79
C SER A 257 -9.15 -30.32 -44.02
N GLU A 258 -10.08 -29.72 -44.78
CA GLU A 258 -11.15 -30.28 -45.62
C GLU A 258 -11.74 -31.65 -45.27
N ALA A 259 -12.97 -31.64 -44.73
CA ALA A 259 -13.89 -32.77 -44.82
C ALA A 259 -14.31 -32.97 -46.29
N LYS A 260 -13.83 -34.05 -46.93
CA LYS A 260 -14.29 -34.48 -48.27
C LYS A 260 -15.79 -34.80 -48.22
N LYS A 261 -16.61 -34.07 -48.98
CA LYS A 261 -18.05 -34.35 -49.15
C LYS A 261 -18.25 -35.72 -49.82
N PRO A 262 -19.20 -36.57 -49.36
CA PRO A 262 -19.48 -37.85 -49.99
C PRO A 262 -20.19 -37.65 -51.34
N LYS A 263 -19.82 -38.47 -52.33
CA LYS A 263 -20.46 -38.53 -53.65
C LYS A 263 -21.85 -39.16 -53.52
N GLN A 264 -22.87 -38.47 -54.01
CA GLN A 264 -24.20 -39.05 -54.22
C GLN A 264 -24.17 -39.91 -55.49
N ASN A 265 -24.60 -41.18 -55.35
CA ASN A 265 -25.02 -42.04 -56.45
C ASN A 265 -26.54 -42.13 -56.42
#